data_AF-A0AB34FG11-F1
#
_entry.id   AF-A0AB34FG11-F1
#
_cell.length_a   1.000
_cell.length_b   1.000
_cell.length_c   1.000
_cell.angle_alpha   90.00
_cell.angle_beta   90.00
_cell.angle_gamma   90.00
#
_symmetry.space_group_name_H-M   'P 1'
#
loop_
_entity.id
_entity.type
_entity.pdbx_description
1 polymer ?
#
loop_
_entity_poly.entity_id
_entity_poly.type
_entity_poly.pdbx_seq_one_letter_code
_entity_poly.pdbx_strand_id
1 'polypeptide(L)'
;MPQDPNLYGQRPAKKQKRGTALSSSLDFKAQLSSLVSNASASGTTSGRVRPSKGPKDDIFRHKPKQAGRDDANKLVLKEVAGTEDEAQELARARRKMEDKARRYAAMKRGDYVPGENEAEPLVDFDRKWAEGEEGKDGYASTTSSDDDDDDQDEAANEIIEWDDEFGRRRRGTRAEKEKMERWARRGLLGAEELERMSARPAAPSNLIYGDAIQAMAFNPEDADKMEELAQKRDRSATPPEMKHYDADKEIRTKGVGFYKFSKDEEGRTREFASLEEERKQTEQERKTREDQKEARRLEIERRRRDMGARRAKRQADSFLDGLTEG
;
A
#
# COMPACT_ATOMS: atom_id res chain seq x y z
N MET A 1 -37.54 -57.20 -29.67
CA MET A 1 -38.22 -56.16 -28.88
C MET A 1 -37.44 -54.87 -29.02
N PRO A 2 -37.94 -53.83 -29.69
CA PRO A 2 -37.31 -52.52 -29.63
C PRO A 2 -37.68 -51.87 -28.30
N GLN A 3 -36.71 -51.25 -27.62
CA GLN A 3 -36.99 -50.50 -26.39
C GLN A 3 -37.55 -49.13 -26.74
N ASP A 4 -38.71 -48.80 -26.17
CA ASP A 4 -39.36 -47.52 -26.39
C ASP A 4 -38.56 -46.37 -25.75
N PRO A 5 -38.12 -45.36 -26.52
CA PRO A 5 -37.31 -44.24 -26.03
C PRO A 5 -38.10 -43.24 -25.17
N ASN A 6 -39.36 -43.55 -24.84
CA ASN A 6 -40.30 -42.70 -24.13
C ASN A 6 -40.64 -43.20 -22.71
N LEU A 7 -39.95 -44.25 -22.22
CA LEU A 7 -40.24 -44.85 -20.91
C LEU A 7 -39.88 -43.95 -19.72
N TYR A 8 -39.00 -42.99 -19.93
CA TYR A 8 -38.68 -41.94 -18.95
C TYR A 8 -38.94 -40.60 -19.62
N GLY A 9 -40.09 -40.01 -19.31
CA GLY A 9 -40.65 -38.82 -19.98
C GLY A 9 -39.60 -37.79 -20.41
N GLN A 10 -39.59 -37.49 -21.71
CA GLN A 10 -38.72 -36.50 -22.34
C GLN A 10 -38.86 -35.16 -21.59
N ARG A 11 -37.74 -34.64 -21.07
CA ARG A 11 -37.69 -33.31 -20.45
C ARG A 11 -38.15 -32.25 -21.47
N PRO A 12 -39.07 -31.33 -21.11
CA PRO A 12 -39.52 -30.32 -22.04
C PRO A 12 -38.37 -29.43 -22.49
N ALA A 13 -38.25 -29.18 -23.81
CA ALA A 13 -37.25 -28.29 -24.37
C ALA A 13 -37.43 -26.87 -23.82
N LYS A 14 -36.38 -26.32 -23.21
CA LYS A 14 -36.38 -24.95 -22.67
C LYS A 14 -36.60 -23.96 -23.81
N LYS A 15 -37.76 -23.28 -23.82
CA LYS A 15 -38.02 -22.14 -24.70
C LYS A 15 -37.02 -21.03 -24.39
N GLN A 16 -36.18 -20.67 -25.37
CA GLN A 16 -35.32 -19.50 -25.33
C GLN A 16 -36.22 -18.26 -25.27
N LYS A 17 -36.28 -17.58 -24.12
CA LYS A 17 -36.92 -16.26 -24.02
C LYS A 17 -36.06 -15.26 -24.80
N ARG A 18 -36.44 -14.95 -26.04
CA ARG A 18 -35.97 -13.75 -26.74
C ARG A 18 -36.70 -12.54 -26.14
N GLY A 19 -36.24 -12.10 -24.97
CA GLY A 19 -36.69 -10.86 -24.34
C GLY A 19 -35.66 -9.77 -24.60
N THR A 20 -35.97 -8.86 -25.52
CA THR A 20 -35.15 -7.69 -25.87
C THR A 20 -35.41 -6.55 -24.88
N ALA A 21 -35.13 -6.76 -23.60
CA ALA A 21 -35.19 -5.72 -22.59
C ALA A 21 -33.84 -5.66 -21.88
N LEU A 22 -32.99 -4.72 -22.31
CA LEU A 22 -31.69 -4.45 -21.71
C LEU A 22 -31.90 -3.55 -20.49
N SER A 23 -32.27 -4.12 -19.34
CA SER A 23 -32.42 -3.35 -18.10
C SER A 23 -31.21 -3.44 -17.18
N SER A 24 -30.21 -4.28 -17.49
CA SER A 24 -29.00 -4.43 -16.68
C SER A 24 -27.73 -4.38 -17.54
N SER A 25 -26.67 -3.79 -16.99
CA SER A 25 -25.33 -3.74 -17.60
C SER A 25 -24.73 -5.14 -17.82
N LEU A 26 -25.14 -6.12 -17.00
CA LEU A 26 -24.76 -7.52 -17.13
C LEU A 26 -25.35 -8.18 -18.38
N ASP A 27 -26.62 -7.92 -18.70
CA ASP A 27 -27.26 -8.49 -19.89
C ASP A 27 -26.66 -7.93 -21.19
N PHE A 28 -26.31 -6.64 -21.20
CA PHE A 28 -25.62 -6.01 -22.32
C PHE A 28 -24.22 -6.62 -22.55
N LYS A 29 -23.45 -6.83 -21.47
CA LYS A 29 -22.11 -7.44 -21.54
C LYS A 29 -22.18 -8.91 -21.98
N ALA A 30 -23.18 -9.66 -21.52
CA ALA A 30 -23.39 -11.04 -21.93
C ALA A 30 -23.70 -11.15 -23.44
N GLN A 31 -24.49 -10.23 -23.99
CA GLN A 31 -24.77 -10.20 -25.43
C GLN A 31 -23.56 -9.77 -26.27
N LEU A 32 -22.77 -8.78 -25.82
CA LEU A 32 -21.53 -8.41 -26.52
C LEU A 32 -20.51 -9.55 -26.51
N SER A 33 -20.33 -10.25 -25.38
CA SER A 33 -19.46 -11.42 -25.29
C SER A 33 -19.90 -12.51 -26.27
N SER A 34 -21.21 -12.78 -26.34
CA SER A 34 -21.78 -13.75 -27.28
C SER A 34 -21.52 -13.35 -28.74
N LEU A 35 -21.74 -12.08 -29.11
CA LEU A 35 -21.45 -11.57 -30.47
C LEU A 35 -19.97 -11.65 -30.84
N VAL A 36 -19.07 -11.32 -29.92
CA VAL A 36 -17.61 -11.39 -30.14
C VAL A 36 -17.14 -12.84 -30.29
N SER A 37 -17.72 -13.77 -29.53
CA SER A 37 -17.41 -15.20 -29.65
C SER A 37 -17.97 -15.83 -30.92
N ASN A 38 -19.12 -15.37 -31.41
CA ASN A 38 -19.70 -15.87 -32.65
C ASN A 38 -19.04 -15.26 -33.90
N ALA A 39 -18.51 -14.03 -33.80
CA ALA A 39 -17.71 -13.39 -34.85
C ALA A 39 -16.34 -14.05 -35.05
N SER A 40 -15.75 -14.62 -33.99
CA SER A 40 -14.45 -15.30 -34.06
C SER A 40 -14.51 -16.72 -34.64
N ALA A 41 -15.71 -17.28 -34.87
CA ALA A 41 -15.89 -18.59 -35.51
C ALA A 41 -15.98 -18.53 -37.05
N SER A 42 -15.98 -17.33 -37.66
CA SER A 42 -16.08 -17.15 -39.11
C SER A 42 -14.95 -16.25 -39.62
N GLY A 43 -13.75 -16.82 -39.82
CA GLY A 43 -12.61 -16.04 -40.33
C GLY A 43 -11.29 -16.83 -40.55
N THR A 44 -11.15 -17.37 -41.77
CA THR A 44 -9.93 -17.43 -42.61
C THR A 44 -8.68 -18.27 -42.24
N THR A 45 -8.49 -19.32 -43.05
CA THR A 45 -7.27 -19.77 -43.77
C THR A 45 -6.02 -20.26 -43.01
N SER A 46 -5.84 -21.59 -43.04
CA SER A 46 -4.64 -22.36 -42.69
C SER A 46 -3.45 -22.06 -43.61
N GLY A 47 -2.35 -21.55 -43.04
CA GLY A 47 -1.03 -21.45 -43.68
C GLY A 47 -0.13 -22.67 -43.40
N ARG A 48 0.49 -23.20 -44.45
CA ARG A 48 1.30 -24.42 -44.55
C ARG A 48 2.64 -24.34 -43.77
N VAL A 49 2.99 -25.38 -43.02
CA VAL A 49 4.26 -25.52 -42.27
C VAL A 49 5.37 -26.09 -43.18
N ARG A 50 6.56 -25.46 -43.22
CA ARG A 50 7.79 -26.01 -43.86
C ARG A 50 8.65 -26.77 -42.83
N PRO A 51 9.34 -27.87 -43.21
CA PRO A 51 10.06 -28.71 -42.26
C PRO A 51 11.50 -28.23 -41.94
N SER A 52 11.78 -28.22 -40.64
CA SER A 52 13.03 -28.34 -39.86
C SER A 52 14.41 -28.23 -40.53
N LYS A 53 15.19 -27.24 -40.06
CA LYS A 53 16.63 -27.39 -39.80
C LYS A 53 16.80 -27.50 -38.27
N GLY A 54 17.52 -28.52 -37.79
CA GLY A 54 17.55 -28.95 -36.39
C GLY A 54 18.06 -27.88 -35.40
N PRO A 55 17.67 -27.97 -34.12
CA PRO A 55 18.05 -27.00 -33.10
C PRO A 55 19.50 -27.23 -32.66
N LYS A 56 20.30 -26.16 -32.66
CA LYS A 56 21.53 -26.11 -31.87
C LYS A 56 21.14 -25.82 -30.42
N ASP A 57 21.75 -26.54 -29.49
CA ASP A 57 21.51 -26.40 -28.06
C ASP A 57 21.90 -24.99 -27.60
N ASP A 58 20.88 -24.20 -27.23
CA ASP A 58 21.00 -22.86 -26.70
C ASP A 58 20.96 -22.92 -25.17
N ILE A 59 22.13 -22.72 -24.55
CA ILE A 59 22.43 -22.85 -23.12
C ILE A 59 21.61 -21.87 -22.23
N PHE A 60 20.86 -20.94 -22.82
CA PHE A 60 20.01 -19.99 -22.09
C PHE A 60 18.53 -20.39 -21.99
N ARG A 61 18.14 -21.62 -22.39
CA ARG A 61 16.77 -22.13 -22.22
C ARG A 61 16.62 -23.07 -21.01
N HIS A 62 16.93 -22.58 -19.82
CA HIS A 62 16.45 -23.22 -18.60
C HIS A 62 15.12 -22.59 -18.16
N LYS A 63 14.00 -23.23 -18.51
CA LYS A 63 12.72 -23.03 -17.81
C LYS A 63 12.58 -24.09 -16.71
N PRO A 64 12.21 -23.76 -15.47
CA PRO A 64 11.91 -24.77 -14.47
C PRO A 64 10.67 -25.56 -14.91
N LYS A 65 10.74 -26.89 -14.77
CA LYS A 65 9.61 -27.82 -14.94
C LYS A 65 8.51 -27.47 -13.94
N GLN A 66 7.52 -26.69 -14.36
CA GLN A 66 6.20 -26.71 -13.72
C GLN A 66 5.39 -27.84 -14.34
N ALA A 67 4.87 -28.71 -13.48
CA ALA A 67 3.95 -29.77 -13.86
C ALA A 67 2.78 -29.19 -14.66
N GLY A 68 2.49 -29.80 -15.81
CA GLY A 68 1.40 -29.41 -16.68
C GLY A 68 0.07 -29.48 -15.94
N ARG A 69 -0.55 -28.32 -15.76
CA ARG A 69 -1.98 -28.19 -15.58
C ARG A 69 -2.43 -27.23 -16.68
N ASP A 70 -2.84 -27.80 -17.80
CA ASP A 70 -3.42 -27.08 -18.93
C ASP A 70 -4.81 -26.55 -18.53
N ASP A 71 -4.85 -25.49 -17.73
CA ASP A 71 -6.08 -24.73 -17.49
C ASP A 71 -6.00 -23.43 -18.31
N ALA A 72 -6.53 -23.52 -19.52
CA ALA A 72 -6.69 -22.41 -20.44
C ALA A 72 -7.41 -21.23 -19.76
N ASN A 73 -6.68 -20.12 -19.58
CA ASN A 73 -7.12 -18.72 -19.47
C ASN A 73 -8.63 -18.48 -19.35
N LYS A 74 -9.24 -18.96 -18.26
CA LYS A 74 -10.53 -18.52 -17.76
C LYS A 74 -10.24 -17.87 -16.42
N LEU A 75 -10.39 -16.55 -16.37
CA LEU A 75 -10.41 -15.83 -15.10
C LEU A 75 -11.65 -16.32 -14.33
N VAL A 76 -11.46 -17.30 -13.45
CA VAL A 76 -12.49 -17.70 -12.48
C VAL A 76 -12.55 -16.58 -11.46
N LEU A 77 -13.61 -15.77 -11.50
CA LEU A 77 -13.92 -14.88 -10.37
C LEU A 77 -14.10 -15.77 -9.14
N LYS A 78 -13.15 -15.72 -8.21
CA LYS A 78 -13.24 -16.40 -6.91
C LYS A 78 -14.20 -15.58 -6.04
N GLU A 79 -15.50 -15.79 -6.26
CA GLU A 79 -16.56 -15.28 -5.39
C GLU A 79 -17.52 -16.42 -5.03
N VAL A 80 -17.10 -17.28 -4.10
CA VAL A 80 -18.00 -17.88 -3.11
C VAL A 80 -17.15 -18.15 -1.86
N ALA A 81 -17.24 -17.25 -0.88
CA ALA A 81 -16.78 -17.57 0.47
C ALA A 81 -17.59 -18.78 0.99
N GLY A 82 -16.91 -19.88 1.31
CA GLY A 82 -17.53 -21.05 1.97
C GLY A 82 -17.68 -22.32 1.12
N THR A 83 -16.96 -22.45 0.00
CA THR A 83 -16.90 -23.73 -0.73
C THR A 83 -15.98 -24.73 0.00
N GLU A 84 -16.28 -26.04 -0.08
CA GLU A 84 -15.46 -27.10 0.54
C GLU A 84 -14.00 -27.06 0.08
N ASP A 85 -13.77 -26.63 -1.17
CA ASP A 85 -12.43 -26.45 -1.74
C ASP A 85 -11.66 -25.33 -1.02
N GLU A 86 -12.32 -24.22 -0.65
CA GLU A 86 -11.70 -23.14 0.12
C GLU A 86 -11.35 -23.61 1.55
N ALA A 87 -12.22 -24.41 2.19
CA ALA A 87 -11.91 -24.99 3.49
C ALA A 87 -10.70 -25.93 3.43
N GLN A 88 -10.57 -26.72 2.36
CA GLN A 88 -9.40 -27.57 2.12
C GLN A 88 -8.14 -26.75 1.85
N GLU A 89 -8.23 -25.66 1.07
CA GLU A 89 -7.12 -24.72 0.85
C GLU A 89 -6.66 -24.06 2.15
N LEU A 90 -7.61 -23.60 2.98
CA LEU A 90 -7.31 -23.01 4.29
C LEU A 90 -6.66 -24.02 5.24
N ALA A 91 -7.13 -25.28 5.26
CA ALA A 91 -6.51 -26.33 6.05
C ALA A 91 -5.07 -26.62 5.59
N ARG A 92 -4.82 -26.65 4.28
CA ARG A 92 -3.47 -26.78 3.71
C ARG A 92 -2.59 -25.58 4.06
N ALA A 93 -3.13 -24.37 3.99
CA ALA A 93 -2.41 -23.16 4.37
C ALA A 93 -2.04 -23.15 5.85
N ARG A 94 -2.97 -23.54 6.74
CA ARG A 94 -2.73 -23.69 8.18
C ARG A 94 -1.62 -24.69 8.48
N ARG A 95 -1.67 -25.89 7.90
CA ARG A 95 -0.60 -26.89 8.06
C ARG A 95 0.77 -26.35 7.63
N LYS A 96 0.85 -25.69 6.48
CA LYS A 96 2.11 -25.08 6.02
C LYS A 96 2.62 -23.96 6.95
N MET A 97 1.71 -23.20 7.55
CA MET A 97 2.07 -22.16 8.52
C MET A 97 2.56 -22.78 9.83
N GLU A 98 1.92 -23.84 10.31
CA GLU A 98 2.34 -24.61 11.48
C GLU A 98 3.72 -25.23 11.25
N ASP A 99 3.95 -25.84 10.09
CA ASP A 99 5.26 -26.41 9.72
C ASP A 99 6.36 -25.34 9.69
N LYS A 100 6.06 -24.16 9.13
CA LYS A 100 6.99 -23.02 9.16
C LYS A 100 7.24 -22.55 10.59
N ALA A 101 6.21 -22.37 11.40
CA ALA A 101 6.33 -21.93 12.79
C ALA A 101 7.18 -22.91 13.61
N ARG A 102 6.96 -24.22 13.42
CA ARG A 102 7.79 -25.27 14.03
C ARG A 102 9.25 -25.19 13.55
N ARG A 103 9.47 -24.95 12.26
CA ARG A 103 10.82 -24.76 11.69
C ARG A 103 11.53 -23.57 12.31
N TYR A 104 10.86 -22.42 12.41
CA TYR A 104 11.42 -21.22 13.04
C TYR A 104 11.66 -21.41 14.53
N ALA A 105 10.77 -22.11 15.25
CA ALA A 105 10.98 -22.44 16.65
C ALA A 105 12.19 -23.38 16.85
N ALA A 106 12.40 -24.34 15.96
CA ALA A 106 13.58 -25.19 15.96
C ALA A 106 14.86 -24.40 15.65
N MET A 107 14.82 -23.48 14.67
CA MET A 107 15.96 -22.61 14.36
C MET A 107 16.29 -21.68 15.53
N LYS A 108 15.28 -21.10 16.19
CA LYS A 108 15.46 -20.25 17.38
C LYS A 108 16.03 -21.03 18.58
N ARG A 109 15.79 -22.33 18.65
CA ARG A 109 16.31 -23.21 19.70
C ARG A 109 17.68 -23.82 19.37
N GLY A 110 18.12 -23.73 18.11
CA GLY A 110 19.34 -24.39 17.63
C GLY A 110 19.18 -25.87 17.23
N ASP A 111 17.97 -26.45 17.36
CA ASP A 111 17.69 -27.87 17.05
C ASP A 111 17.46 -28.13 15.55
N TYR A 112 17.63 -27.12 14.69
CA TYR A 112 17.34 -27.25 13.26
C TYR A 112 18.50 -27.90 12.50
N VAL A 113 18.26 -29.10 11.97
CA VAL A 113 19.20 -29.79 11.07
C VAL A 113 18.80 -29.49 9.61
N PRO A 114 19.67 -28.84 8.81
CA PRO A 114 19.41 -28.62 7.39
C PRO A 114 19.32 -29.95 6.64
N GLY A 115 18.30 -30.12 5.81
CA GLY A 115 18.23 -31.28 4.90
C GLY A 115 19.23 -31.15 3.76
N GLU A 116 19.62 -32.26 3.12
CA GLU A 116 20.66 -32.34 2.07
C GLU A 116 20.49 -31.38 0.86
N ASN A 117 19.31 -30.77 0.68
CA ASN A 117 19.00 -29.83 -0.40
C ASN A 117 18.63 -28.42 0.08
N GLU A 118 18.72 -28.14 1.39
CA GLU A 118 18.37 -26.83 1.96
C GLU A 118 19.66 -26.14 2.43
N ALA A 119 19.86 -24.90 2.00
CA ALA A 119 21.01 -24.11 2.45
C ALA A 119 20.97 -23.93 3.97
N GLU A 120 22.14 -23.97 4.61
CA GLU A 120 22.28 -23.73 6.05
C GLU A 120 21.63 -22.38 6.44
N PRO A 121 20.99 -22.28 7.62
CA PRO A 121 20.40 -21.02 8.07
C PRO A 121 21.46 -19.92 8.17
N LEU A 122 21.34 -18.87 7.35
CA LEU A 122 22.23 -17.69 7.40
C LEU A 122 22.03 -16.83 8.67
N VAL A 123 20.99 -17.11 9.45
CA VAL A 123 20.63 -16.36 10.65
C VAL A 123 21.02 -17.18 11.87
N ASP A 124 22.08 -16.75 12.55
CA ASP A 124 22.45 -17.23 13.87
C ASP A 124 21.58 -16.50 14.91
N PHE A 125 20.57 -17.20 15.45
CA PHE A 125 19.63 -16.63 16.41
C PHE A 125 20.26 -16.40 17.78
N ASP A 126 21.31 -17.15 18.15
CA ASP A 126 22.00 -16.98 19.42
C ASP A 126 22.89 -15.73 19.39
N ARG A 127 23.58 -15.49 18.26
CA ARG A 127 24.30 -14.23 18.04
C ARG A 127 23.37 -13.02 18.00
N LYS A 128 22.22 -13.14 17.32
CA LYS A 128 21.21 -12.08 17.26
C LYS A 128 20.56 -11.79 18.61
N TRP A 129 20.40 -12.80 19.46
CA TRP A 129 19.93 -12.63 20.84
C TRP A 129 20.97 -11.84 21.65
N ALA A 130 22.24 -12.24 21.60
CA ALA A 130 23.32 -11.57 22.32
C ALA A 130 23.52 -10.11 21.86
N GLU A 131 23.55 -9.85 20.54
CA GLU A 131 23.62 -8.49 19.98
C GLU A 131 22.39 -7.64 20.35
N GLY A 132 21.23 -8.27 20.55
CA GLY A 132 19.98 -7.59 20.93
C GLY A 132 19.89 -7.20 22.41
N GLU A 133 20.49 -7.98 23.31
CA GLU A 133 20.65 -7.57 24.72
C GLU A 133 21.77 -6.54 24.87
N GLU A 134 22.92 -6.75 24.23
CA GLU A 134 24.06 -5.83 24.36
C GLU A 134 23.79 -4.47 23.67
N GLY A 135 22.95 -4.44 22.63
CA GLY A 135 22.51 -3.22 21.96
C GLY A 135 21.45 -2.41 22.72
N LYS A 136 20.87 -2.96 23.81
CA LYS A 136 19.82 -2.29 24.59
C LYS A 136 20.35 -1.19 25.51
N ASP A 137 21.67 -1.19 25.77
CA ASP A 137 22.34 -0.21 26.65
C ASP A 137 23.04 0.94 25.89
N GLY A 138 22.97 1.03 24.56
CA GLY A 138 23.80 1.98 23.81
C GLY A 138 23.25 2.59 22.52
N TYR A 139 22.26 2.01 21.87
CA TYR A 139 21.64 2.64 20.69
C TYR A 139 20.20 2.16 20.55
N ALA A 140 19.25 2.94 21.05
CA ALA A 140 17.86 2.73 20.72
C ALA A 140 17.68 2.93 19.21
N SER A 141 17.61 1.82 18.48
CA SER A 141 16.95 1.75 17.19
C SER A 141 15.49 2.14 17.40
N THR A 142 15.19 3.43 17.32
CA THR A 142 13.82 3.95 17.45
C THR A 142 13.08 3.80 16.12
N THR A 143 12.94 2.56 15.67
CA THR A 143 11.79 2.20 14.87
C THR A 143 10.64 1.91 15.82
N SER A 144 9.77 2.91 16.00
CA SER A 144 8.40 2.77 16.50
C SER A 144 8.20 1.90 17.76
N SER A 145 8.35 2.51 18.92
CA SER A 145 7.47 2.20 20.06
C SER A 145 7.13 3.51 20.73
N ASP A 146 5.95 4.01 20.38
CA ASP A 146 5.16 4.91 21.21
C ASP A 146 4.71 4.07 22.41
N ASP A 147 5.64 3.84 23.33
CA ASP A 147 5.33 3.27 24.63
C ASP A 147 5.07 4.46 25.54
N ASP A 148 3.78 4.75 25.71
CA ASP A 148 3.23 5.52 26.83
C ASP A 148 3.67 4.82 28.13
N ASP A 149 4.89 5.10 28.57
CA ASP A 149 5.31 4.88 29.94
C ASP A 149 4.81 6.10 30.75
N ASP A 150 3.49 6.12 30.95
CA ASP A 150 2.73 7.16 31.65
C ASP A 150 2.75 6.91 33.17
N ASP A 151 3.85 6.34 33.69
CA ASP A 151 3.99 5.98 35.08
C ASP A 151 5.35 6.44 35.66
N GLN A 152 5.24 7.40 36.58
CA GLN A 152 6.11 7.61 37.76
C GLN A 152 7.22 8.67 37.72
N ASP A 153 6.95 9.88 37.24
CA ASP A 153 7.66 11.06 37.77
C ASP A 153 6.70 12.21 38.03
N GLU A 154 6.29 12.42 39.29
CA GLU A 154 5.54 13.63 39.71
C GLU A 154 6.28 14.93 39.32
N ALA A 155 7.62 14.87 39.23
CA ALA A 155 8.48 15.95 38.77
C ALA A 155 8.38 16.22 37.25
N ALA A 156 7.98 15.24 36.44
CA ALA A 156 7.84 15.38 34.98
C ALA A 156 6.59 16.20 34.61
N ASN A 157 5.55 16.12 35.44
CA ASN A 157 4.30 16.87 35.32
C ASN A 157 4.33 18.27 35.95
N GLU A 158 5.45 18.65 36.59
CA GLU A 158 5.61 19.98 37.17
C GLU A 158 5.55 21.06 36.07
N ILE A 159 4.68 22.05 36.26
CA ILE A 159 4.49 23.14 35.31
C ILE A 159 5.59 24.18 35.54
N ILE A 160 6.54 24.26 34.61
CA ILE A 160 7.70 25.17 34.67
C ILE A 160 7.59 26.20 33.54
N GLU A 161 8.17 27.37 33.75
CA GLU A 161 8.38 28.39 32.72
C GLU A 161 9.80 28.27 32.17
N TRP A 162 9.96 28.14 30.86
CA TRP A 162 11.27 28.09 30.19
C TRP A 162 11.30 28.98 28.95
N ASP A 163 12.50 29.40 28.57
CA ASP A 163 12.73 30.15 27.34
C ASP A 163 12.89 29.19 26.16
N ASP A 164 12.10 29.39 25.11
CA ASP A 164 12.19 28.71 23.81
C ASP A 164 13.47 29.14 23.06
N GLU A 165 13.87 28.40 22.03
CA GLU A 165 15.05 28.69 21.17
C GLU A 165 15.00 30.11 20.56
N PHE A 166 13.81 30.69 20.47
CA PHE A 166 13.54 32.03 19.96
C PHE A 166 13.47 33.11 21.06
N GLY A 167 13.87 32.79 22.29
CA GLY A 167 13.86 33.71 23.44
C GLY A 167 12.46 34.08 23.95
N ARG A 168 11.44 33.28 23.62
CA ARG A 168 10.06 33.47 24.10
C ARG A 168 9.83 32.64 25.35
N ARG A 169 9.24 33.23 26.39
CA ARG A 169 8.81 32.50 27.59
C ARG A 169 7.62 31.59 27.26
N ARG A 170 7.79 30.29 27.47
CA ARG A 170 6.75 29.26 27.36
C ARG A 170 6.51 28.65 28.73
N ARG A 171 5.25 28.29 29.00
CA ARG A 171 4.83 27.57 30.21
C ARG A 171 4.29 26.21 29.78
N GLY A 172 4.80 25.14 30.37
CA GLY A 172 4.34 23.78 30.12
C GLY A 172 4.93 22.81 31.13
N THR A 173 4.92 21.51 30.83
CA THR A 173 5.48 20.51 31.75
C THR A 173 7.00 20.35 31.57
N ARG A 174 7.68 19.92 32.63
CA ARG A 174 9.12 19.62 32.57
C ARG A 174 9.45 18.58 31.48
N ALA A 175 8.58 17.59 31.28
CA ALA A 175 8.71 16.61 30.21
C ALA A 175 8.65 17.24 28.80
N GLU A 176 7.79 18.24 28.61
CA GLU A 176 7.67 18.96 27.34
C GLU A 176 8.93 19.76 27.02
N LYS A 177 9.53 20.40 28.03
CA LYS A 177 10.83 21.08 27.90
C LYS A 177 11.92 20.11 27.44
N GLU A 178 12.05 18.96 28.08
CA GLU A 178 13.08 17.97 27.73
C GLU A 178 12.86 17.36 26.33
N LYS A 179 11.59 17.16 25.94
CA LYS A 179 11.23 16.72 24.59
C LYS A 179 11.65 17.74 23.53
N MET A 180 11.43 19.04 23.80
CA MET A 180 11.89 20.14 22.95
C MET A 180 13.43 20.14 22.85
N GLU A 181 14.15 20.09 23.96
CA GLU A 181 15.63 20.08 23.95
C GLU A 181 16.19 18.88 23.17
N ARG A 182 15.56 17.71 23.26
CA ARG A 182 15.93 16.54 22.45
C ARG A 182 15.70 16.77 20.96
N TRP A 183 14.59 17.39 20.58
CA TRP A 183 14.33 17.75 19.18
C TRP A 183 15.32 18.80 18.66
N ALA A 184 15.67 19.79 19.47
CA ALA A 184 16.69 20.80 19.17
C ALA A 184 18.04 20.16 18.87
N ARG A 185 18.50 19.27 19.77
CA ARG A 185 19.77 18.53 19.61
C ARG A 185 19.77 17.65 18.37
N ARG A 186 18.65 16.97 18.08
CA ARG A 186 18.52 16.17 16.85
C ARG A 186 18.53 17.05 15.59
N GLY A 187 17.89 18.21 15.63
CA GLY A 187 17.90 19.18 14.54
C GLY A 187 19.30 19.69 14.23
N LEU A 188 20.09 20.01 15.28
CA LEU A 188 21.49 20.41 15.15
C LEU A 188 22.36 19.31 14.54
N LEU A 189 22.25 18.07 15.03
CA LEU A 189 23.00 16.93 14.48
C LEU A 189 22.60 16.62 13.03
N GLY A 190 21.31 16.69 12.71
CA GLY A 190 20.82 16.49 11.34
C GLY A 190 21.27 17.61 10.39
N ALA A 191 21.38 18.85 10.86
CA ALA A 191 21.92 19.96 10.06
C ALA A 191 23.42 19.79 9.78
N GLU A 192 24.19 19.36 10.78
CA GLU A 192 25.63 19.08 10.64
C GLU A 192 25.88 17.90 9.69
N GLU A 193 25.07 16.85 9.76
CA GLU A 193 25.14 15.71 8.84
C GLU A 193 24.74 16.11 7.41
N LEU A 194 23.72 16.95 7.25
CA LEU A 194 23.33 17.50 5.94
C LEU A 194 24.45 18.36 5.34
N GLU A 195 25.15 19.16 6.14
CA GLU A 195 26.28 19.98 5.69
C GLU A 195 27.44 19.09 5.20
N ARG A 196 27.79 18.04 5.98
CA ARG A 196 28.81 17.05 5.60
C ARG A 196 28.48 16.28 4.32
N MET A 197 27.20 15.96 4.11
CA MET A 197 26.73 15.19 2.95
C MET A 197 26.38 16.09 1.76
N SER A 198 26.40 17.42 1.92
CA SER A 198 26.10 18.34 0.84
C SER A 198 27.25 18.35 -0.17
N ALA A 199 26.91 18.20 -1.46
CA ALA A 199 27.89 18.32 -2.56
C ALA A 199 28.32 19.78 -2.81
N ARG A 200 27.93 20.72 -1.93
CA ARG A 200 28.31 22.13 -2.02
C ARG A 200 29.63 22.32 -1.27
N PRO A 201 30.59 23.05 -1.83
CA PRO A 201 31.79 23.41 -1.07
C PRO A 201 31.39 24.21 0.17
N ALA A 202 32.02 23.91 1.31
CA ALA A 202 31.82 24.65 2.55
C ALA A 202 32.11 26.14 2.32
N ALA A 203 31.30 27.02 2.93
CA ALA A 203 31.54 28.45 2.84
C ALA A 203 32.92 28.77 3.44
N PRO A 204 33.70 29.68 2.83
CA PRO A 204 35.01 30.02 3.35
C PRO A 204 34.89 30.61 4.77
N SER A 205 35.65 30.07 5.72
CA SER A 205 35.64 30.52 7.12
C SER A 205 36.15 31.95 7.30
N ASN A 206 37.07 32.36 6.44
CA ASN A 206 37.59 33.72 6.37
C ASN A 206 36.96 34.41 5.16
N LEU A 207 35.80 35.02 5.34
CA LEU A 207 35.35 36.03 4.39
C LEU A 207 36.36 37.17 4.44
N ILE A 208 37.03 37.43 3.31
CA ILE A 208 37.86 38.62 3.16
C ILE A 208 36.90 39.81 3.13
N TYR A 209 36.68 40.43 4.29
CA TYR A 209 36.08 41.75 4.39
C TYR A 209 37.09 42.77 3.87
N GLY A 210 37.11 42.97 2.55
CA GLY A 210 37.81 44.10 1.96
C GLY A 210 36.99 45.38 2.17
N ASP A 211 37.66 46.47 2.53
CA ASP A 211 37.09 47.83 2.54
C ASP A 211 36.61 48.28 1.14
N ALA A 212 37.13 47.63 0.09
CA ALA A 212 36.56 47.68 -1.24
C ALA A 212 35.42 46.67 -1.35
N ILE A 213 34.20 47.07 -0.97
CA ILE A 213 33.01 46.58 -1.66
C ILE A 213 33.32 46.77 -3.15
N GLN A 214 33.38 45.70 -3.94
CA GLN A 214 33.49 45.80 -5.40
C GLN A 214 32.17 46.36 -5.96
N ALA A 215 31.81 47.58 -5.58
CA ALA A 215 30.63 48.29 -6.07
C ALA A 215 30.71 48.49 -7.60
N MET A 216 31.93 48.45 -8.15
CA MET A 216 32.23 48.60 -9.58
C MET A 216 32.48 47.26 -10.29
N ALA A 217 32.22 46.10 -9.66
CA ALA A 217 32.21 44.82 -10.40
C ALA A 217 31.09 44.78 -11.45
N PHE A 218 30.08 45.63 -11.27
CA PHE A 218 28.99 45.86 -12.20
C PHE A 218 28.87 47.36 -12.45
N ASN A 219 29.50 47.87 -13.52
CA ASN A 219 29.31 49.25 -13.94
C ASN A 219 28.01 49.36 -14.75
N PRO A 220 26.96 50.03 -14.25
CA PRO A 220 25.73 50.23 -15.01
C PRO A 220 25.90 51.19 -16.19
N GLU A 221 27.00 51.96 -16.22
CA GLU A 221 27.33 52.93 -17.26
C GLU A 221 27.85 52.29 -18.57
N ASP A 222 28.33 51.04 -18.51
CA ASP A 222 28.83 50.31 -19.69
C ASP A 222 27.66 49.57 -20.36
N ALA A 223 26.92 50.26 -21.23
CA ALA A 223 25.74 49.72 -21.93
C ALA A 223 26.04 48.41 -22.69
N ASP A 224 27.20 48.29 -23.33
CA ASP A 224 27.58 47.10 -24.11
C ASP A 224 27.70 45.84 -23.22
N LYS A 225 28.30 45.97 -22.03
CA LYS A 225 28.44 44.86 -21.07
C LYS A 225 27.08 44.45 -20.51
N MET A 226 26.20 45.42 -20.28
CA MET A 226 24.82 45.18 -19.86
C MET A 226 24.03 44.40 -20.90
N GLU A 227 24.22 44.70 -22.18
CA GLU A 227 23.60 43.97 -23.29
C GLU A 227 24.13 42.53 -23.40
N GLU A 228 25.44 42.33 -23.26
CA GLU A 228 26.03 40.98 -23.23
C GLU A 228 25.50 40.13 -22.07
N LEU A 229 25.37 40.72 -20.88
CA LEU A 229 24.77 40.09 -19.70
C LEU A 229 23.28 39.78 -19.93
N ALA A 230 22.54 40.69 -20.54
CA ALA A 230 21.12 40.48 -20.88
C ALA A 230 20.92 39.42 -21.97
N GLN A 231 21.89 39.21 -22.86
CA GLN A 231 21.91 38.13 -23.85
C GLN A 231 22.22 36.77 -23.23
N LYS A 232 23.11 36.73 -22.22
CA LYS A 232 23.44 35.52 -21.45
C LYS A 232 22.34 35.13 -20.46
N ARG A 233 21.43 36.05 -20.12
CA ARG A 233 20.29 35.76 -19.24
C ARG A 233 19.29 34.86 -19.95
N ASP A 234 18.84 33.80 -19.27
CA ASP A 234 17.75 32.95 -19.76
C ASP A 234 16.50 33.80 -20.03
N ARG A 235 16.16 33.93 -21.31
CA ARG A 235 14.96 34.63 -21.80
C ARG A 235 13.75 33.71 -21.91
N SER A 236 13.85 32.48 -21.41
CA SER A 236 12.68 31.63 -21.28
C SER A 236 11.64 32.37 -20.44
N ALA A 237 10.40 32.42 -20.90
CA ALA A 237 9.32 32.98 -20.12
C ALA A 237 9.30 32.27 -18.75
N THR A 238 9.47 33.04 -17.67
CA THR A 238 9.33 32.55 -16.31
C THR A 238 8.04 33.18 -15.77
N PRO A 239 6.98 32.41 -15.50
CA PRO A 239 6.92 30.95 -15.42
C PRO A 239 6.96 30.24 -16.80
N PRO A 240 7.55 29.04 -16.87
CA PRO A 240 7.60 28.26 -18.11
C PRO A 240 6.18 27.97 -18.63
N GLU A 241 6.08 27.76 -19.94
CA GLU A 241 4.86 27.26 -20.57
C GLU A 241 4.33 26.03 -19.81
N MET A 242 3.02 25.96 -19.59
CA MET A 242 2.36 24.85 -18.89
C MET A 242 2.45 23.56 -19.72
N LYS A 243 3.63 22.94 -19.74
CA LYS A 243 3.88 21.68 -20.42
C LYS A 243 3.47 20.54 -19.50
N HIS A 244 2.31 19.96 -19.80
CA HIS A 244 1.82 18.79 -19.09
C HIS A 244 2.64 17.54 -19.44
N TYR A 245 2.65 16.60 -18.50
CA TYR A 245 3.26 15.29 -18.69
C TYR A 245 2.64 14.56 -19.89
N ASP A 246 3.48 14.05 -20.80
CA ASP A 246 3.05 13.27 -21.96
C ASP A 246 3.43 11.80 -21.75
N ALA A 247 2.40 10.97 -21.53
CA ALA A 247 2.59 9.56 -21.24
C ALA A 247 3.14 8.76 -22.44
N ASP A 248 3.11 9.30 -23.66
CA ASP A 248 3.71 8.66 -24.84
C ASP A 248 5.25 8.64 -24.78
N LYS A 249 5.86 9.48 -23.95
CA LYS A 249 7.31 9.56 -23.79
C LYS A 249 7.87 8.41 -22.93
N GLU A 250 7.01 7.66 -22.24
CA GLU A 250 7.43 6.60 -21.32
C GLU A 250 6.70 5.28 -21.59
N ILE A 251 7.39 4.15 -21.39
CA ILE A 251 6.80 2.81 -21.55
C ILE A 251 6.16 2.35 -20.23
N ARG A 252 5.30 3.19 -19.65
CA ARG A 252 4.52 2.86 -18.44
C ARG A 252 3.12 2.34 -18.74
N THR A 253 2.76 2.27 -20.02
CA THR A 253 1.47 1.79 -20.54
C THR A 253 1.17 0.31 -20.26
N LYS A 254 2.14 -0.46 -19.74
CA LYS A 254 1.99 -1.89 -19.44
C LYS A 254 1.40 -2.18 -18.05
N GLY A 255 1.20 -1.16 -17.21
CA GLY A 255 0.59 -1.32 -15.89
C GLY A 255 -0.93 -1.41 -15.93
N VAL A 256 -1.53 -2.03 -14.90
CA VAL A 256 -2.98 -1.97 -14.67
C VAL A 256 -3.36 -0.60 -14.10
N GLY A 257 -4.46 -0.01 -14.59
CA GLY A 257 -4.94 1.31 -14.14
C GLY A 257 -4.26 2.51 -14.82
N PHE A 258 -3.62 2.31 -15.98
CA PHE A 258 -3.07 3.41 -16.76
C PHE A 258 -4.20 4.24 -17.41
N TYR A 259 -4.27 5.53 -17.07
CA TYR A 259 -5.16 6.52 -17.67
C TYR A 259 -4.33 7.64 -18.30
N LYS A 260 -4.62 7.99 -19.56
CA LYS A 260 -3.91 9.01 -20.32
C LYS A 260 -4.83 10.19 -20.58
N PHE A 261 -4.44 11.36 -20.08
CA PHE A 261 -5.16 12.60 -20.37
C PHE A 261 -4.99 13.04 -21.82
N SER A 262 -6.00 13.69 -22.36
CA SER A 262 -5.90 14.38 -23.66
C SER A 262 -4.83 15.47 -23.64
N LYS A 263 -4.28 15.81 -24.81
CA LYS A 263 -3.27 16.86 -24.97
C LYS A 263 -3.90 18.26 -24.90
N ASP A 264 -5.14 18.36 -25.37
CA ASP A 264 -5.94 19.58 -25.37
C ASP A 264 -6.39 19.95 -23.96
N GLU A 265 -6.26 21.23 -23.58
CA GLU A 265 -6.56 21.71 -22.23
C GLU A 265 -8.04 21.56 -21.86
N GLU A 266 -8.94 21.83 -22.81
CA GLU A 266 -10.39 21.67 -22.61
C GLU A 266 -10.80 20.21 -22.42
N GLY A 267 -10.20 19.29 -23.18
CA GLY A 267 -10.44 17.87 -23.02
C GLY A 267 -9.94 17.39 -21.65
N ARG A 268 -8.72 17.79 -21.30
CA ARG A 268 -8.09 17.43 -20.03
C ARG A 268 -8.88 17.92 -18.84
N THR A 269 -9.37 19.17 -18.86
CA THR A 269 -10.18 19.72 -17.76
C THR A 269 -11.49 18.98 -17.57
N ARG A 270 -12.16 18.57 -18.67
CA ARG A 270 -13.36 17.72 -18.59
C ARG A 270 -13.05 16.33 -18.04
N GLU A 271 -11.94 15.73 -18.45
CA GLU A 271 -11.49 14.43 -17.93
C GLU A 271 -11.18 14.52 -16.42
N PHE A 272 -10.52 15.60 -15.97
CA PHE A 272 -10.29 15.85 -14.55
C PHE A 272 -11.60 16.01 -13.78
N ALA A 273 -12.56 16.77 -14.30
CA ALA A 273 -13.87 16.93 -13.68
C ALA A 273 -14.60 15.59 -13.52
N SER A 274 -14.56 14.74 -14.56
CA SER A 274 -15.13 13.39 -14.51
C SER A 274 -14.46 12.52 -13.43
N LEU A 275 -13.13 12.56 -13.31
CA LEU A 275 -12.40 11.80 -12.29
C LEU A 275 -12.69 12.31 -10.86
N GLU A 276 -12.86 13.62 -10.69
CA GLU A 276 -13.27 14.19 -9.41
C GLU A 276 -14.69 13.76 -9.01
N GLU A 277 -15.60 13.65 -9.97
CA GLU A 277 -16.96 13.14 -9.73
C GLU A 277 -16.93 11.67 -9.29
N GLU A 278 -16.19 10.82 -9.98
CA GLU A 278 -16.00 9.40 -9.58
C GLU A 278 -15.37 9.31 -8.19
N ARG A 279 -14.36 10.14 -7.90
CA ARG A 279 -13.74 10.19 -6.58
C ARG A 279 -14.77 10.54 -5.50
N LYS A 280 -15.56 11.60 -5.71
CA LYS A 280 -16.62 12.01 -4.76
C LYS A 280 -17.63 10.90 -4.53
N GLN A 281 -18.04 10.17 -5.57
CA GLN A 281 -18.95 9.03 -5.45
C GLN A 281 -18.34 7.91 -4.60
N THR A 282 -17.09 7.51 -4.88
CA THR A 282 -16.41 6.46 -4.09
C THR A 282 -16.17 6.86 -2.64
N GLU A 283 -15.87 8.13 -2.37
CA GLU A 283 -15.73 8.66 -1.01
C GLU A 283 -17.06 8.62 -0.26
N GLN A 284 -18.17 8.96 -0.92
CA GLN A 284 -19.51 8.84 -0.34
C GLN A 284 -19.90 7.39 -0.06
N GLU A 285 -19.61 6.47 -0.98
CA GLU A 285 -19.86 5.03 -0.78
C GLU A 285 -19.02 4.46 0.38
N ARG A 286 -17.76 4.90 0.51
CA ARG A 286 -16.91 4.49 1.64
C ARG A 286 -17.46 5.01 2.96
N LYS A 287 -17.84 6.29 3.00
CA LYS A 287 -18.41 6.91 4.20
C LYS A 287 -19.71 6.24 4.61
N THR A 288 -20.64 6.01 3.69
CA THR A 288 -21.90 5.30 4.00
C THR A 288 -21.66 3.88 4.51
N ARG A 289 -20.67 3.16 3.98
CA ARG A 289 -20.28 1.85 4.48
C ARG A 289 -19.65 1.91 5.87
N GLU A 290 -18.88 2.94 6.17
CA GLU A 290 -18.31 3.18 7.50
C GLU A 290 -19.42 3.52 8.51
N ASP A 291 -20.32 4.44 8.17
CA ASP A 291 -21.48 4.82 8.99
C ASP A 291 -22.36 3.60 9.31
N GLN A 292 -22.61 2.72 8.34
CA GLN A 292 -23.35 1.47 8.56
C GLN A 292 -22.63 0.50 9.52
N LYS A 293 -21.30 0.40 9.41
CA LYS A 293 -20.50 -0.43 10.33
C LYS A 293 -20.51 0.14 11.75
N GLU A 294 -20.42 1.46 11.88
CA GLU A 294 -20.48 2.15 13.17
C GLU A 294 -21.86 2.01 13.81
N ALA A 295 -22.93 2.21 13.05
CA ALA A 295 -24.30 1.99 13.52
C ALA A 295 -24.49 0.55 14.05
N ARG A 296 -24.00 -0.45 13.29
CA ARG A 296 -24.02 -1.85 13.74
C ARG A 296 -23.19 -2.08 15.01
N ARG A 297 -22.02 -1.43 15.12
CA ARG A 297 -21.17 -1.53 16.32
C ARG A 297 -21.89 -0.96 17.54
N LEU A 298 -22.52 0.20 17.42
CA LEU A 298 -23.29 0.84 18.48
C LEU A 298 -24.51 0.00 18.90
N GLU A 299 -25.21 -0.61 17.94
CA GLU A 299 -26.32 -1.52 18.24
C GLU A 299 -25.86 -2.75 19.04
N ILE A 300 -24.76 -3.37 18.61
CA ILE A 300 -24.16 -4.51 19.31
C ILE A 300 -23.72 -4.10 20.73
N GLU A 301 -23.15 -2.92 20.90
CA GLU A 301 -22.73 -2.40 22.20
C GLU A 301 -23.93 -2.14 23.12
N ARG A 302 -25.00 -1.52 22.62
CA ARG A 302 -26.26 -1.33 23.37
C ARG A 302 -26.83 -2.68 23.82
N ARG A 303 -26.92 -3.64 22.90
CA ARG A 303 -27.38 -5.00 23.21
C ARG A 303 -26.49 -5.69 24.25
N ARG A 304 -25.17 -5.48 24.20
CA ARG A 304 -24.22 -5.99 25.19
C ARG A 304 -24.46 -5.36 26.57
N ARG A 305 -24.71 -4.05 26.65
CA ARG A 305 -25.04 -3.35 27.90
C ARG A 305 -26.36 -3.84 28.49
N ASP A 306 -27.41 -3.98 27.69
CA ASP A 306 -28.71 -4.47 28.15
C ASP A 306 -28.63 -5.91 28.68
N MET A 307 -27.88 -6.77 27.99
CA MET A 307 -27.62 -8.14 28.45
C MET A 307 -26.78 -8.15 29.73
N GLY A 308 -25.80 -7.27 29.86
CA GLY A 308 -25.03 -7.06 31.08
C GLY A 308 -25.91 -6.65 32.26
N ALA A 309 -26.79 -5.67 32.07
CA ALA A 309 -27.74 -5.21 33.08
C ALA A 309 -28.73 -6.32 33.49
N ARG A 310 -29.26 -7.09 32.53
CA ARG A 310 -30.13 -8.24 32.83
C ARG A 310 -29.40 -9.34 33.60
N ARG A 311 -28.12 -9.60 33.28
CA ARG A 311 -27.29 -10.57 34.03
C ARG A 311 -27.00 -10.08 35.45
N ALA A 312 -26.64 -8.81 35.62
CA ALA A 312 -26.39 -8.21 36.92
C ALA A 312 -27.65 -8.26 37.82
N LYS A 313 -28.83 -7.94 37.26
CA LYS A 313 -30.12 -8.08 37.99
C LYS A 313 -30.36 -9.52 38.42
N ARG A 314 -30.24 -10.50 37.51
CA ARG A 314 -30.39 -11.93 37.87
C ARG A 314 -29.43 -12.39 38.95
N GLN A 315 -28.17 -11.92 38.91
CA GLN A 315 -27.18 -12.24 39.95
C GLN A 315 -27.58 -11.62 41.29
N ALA A 316 -28.04 -10.36 41.30
CA ALA A 316 -28.54 -9.70 42.49
C ALA A 316 -29.77 -10.42 43.07
N ASP A 317 -30.75 -10.79 42.24
CA ASP A 317 -31.94 -11.52 42.66
C ASP A 317 -31.57 -12.90 43.23
N SER A 318 -30.68 -13.66 42.57
CA SER A 318 -30.20 -14.95 43.10
C SER A 318 -29.41 -14.82 44.40
N PHE A 319 -28.69 -13.72 44.58
CA PHE A 319 -27.97 -13.43 45.82
C PHE A 319 -28.95 -13.11 46.96
N LEU A 320 -30.02 -12.36 46.67
CA LEU A 320 -31.06 -12.02 47.65
C LEU A 320 -31.87 -13.26 48.07
N ASP A 321 -32.28 -14.12 47.13
CA ASP A 321 -32.98 -15.38 47.45
C ASP A 321 -32.14 -16.27 48.38
N GLY A 322 -30.85 -16.43 48.07
CA GLY A 322 -29.92 -17.20 48.91
C GLY A 322 -29.67 -16.61 50.31
N LEU A 323 -29.96 -15.32 50.52
CA LEU A 323 -29.87 -14.67 51.82
C LEU A 323 -31.15 -14.85 52.67
N THR A 324 -32.28 -15.16 52.03
CA THR A 324 -33.59 -15.35 52.70
C THR A 324 -33.89 -16.80 53.06
N GLU A 325 -33.18 -17.76 52.47
CA GLU A 325 -33.32 -19.20 52.75
C GLU A 325 -32.36 -19.73 53.85
N GLY A 326 -31.56 -18.86 54.48
CA GLY A 326 -30.70 -19.17 55.63
C GLY A 326 -31.20 -18.54 56.93
#